data_AF-A0A3D4ZYX7-F1
#
_entry.id   AF-A0A3D4ZYX7-F1
#
_cell.length_a   1.000
_cell.length_b   1.000
_cell.length_c   1.000
_cell.angle_alpha   90.00
_cell.angle_beta   90.00
_cell.angle_gamma   90.00
#
_symmetry.space_group_name_H-M   'P 1'
#
loop_
_entity.id
_entity.type
_entity.pdbx_description
1 polymer ?
#
loop_
_entity_poly.entity_id
_entity_poly.type
_entity_poly.pdbx_seq_one_letter_code
_entity_poly.pdbx_strand_id
1 'polypeptide(L)'
;MGMSYEAICNDCGAKFTANEGGGFVFHLLHCDRCGAERAISFKEIGEPHLRYIKGLGVPYSGMTAEHDRHIQETYPGDPMDRDEYEAAVEQLCGQCECGGAYRFNAPPRCPECRSANLRKDPAARRICYD
;
A
#
# COMPACT_ATOMS: atom_id res chain seq x y z
N MET A 1 -6.71 -0.78 -6.04
CA MET A 1 -6.24 -0.26 -7.34
C MET A 1 -5.22 0.82 -7.08
N GLY A 2 -4.02 0.60 -7.62
CA GLY A 2 -2.93 1.56 -7.53
C GLY A 2 -2.81 2.39 -8.80
N MET A 3 -1.91 3.36 -8.75
CA MET A 3 -1.62 4.28 -9.85
C MET A 3 -0.12 4.50 -9.94
N SER A 4 0.40 4.36 -11.15
CA SER A 4 1.73 4.79 -11.52
C SER A 4 1.64 6.10 -12.30
N TYR A 5 2.46 7.09 -11.95
CA TYR A 5 2.49 8.39 -12.61
C TYR A 5 3.91 8.98 -12.60
N GLU A 6 4.19 9.81 -13.60
CA GLU A 6 5.44 10.59 -13.60
C GLU A 6 5.34 11.74 -12.59
N ALA A 7 6.29 11.77 -11.66
CA ALA A 7 6.45 12.78 -10.64
C ALA A 7 7.66 13.68 -10.97
N ILE A 8 7.53 14.96 -10.64
CA ILE A 8 8.61 15.94 -10.66
C ILE A 8 8.82 16.42 -9.23
N CYS A 9 10.04 16.27 -8.71
CA CYS A 9 10.42 16.83 -7.42
C CYS A 9 10.51 18.36 -7.51
N ASN A 10 9.80 19.08 -6.64
CA ASN A 10 9.84 20.54 -6.61
C ASN A 10 11.14 21.09 -5.98
N ASP A 11 11.87 20.27 -5.21
CA ASP A 11 13.06 20.72 -4.49
C ASP A 11 14.36 20.55 -5.32
N CYS A 12 14.46 19.49 -6.11
CA CYS A 12 15.66 19.24 -6.95
C CYS A 12 15.38 19.12 -8.46
N GLY A 13 14.12 19.14 -8.88
CA GLY A 13 13.73 19.06 -10.30
C GLY A 13 13.80 17.66 -10.92
N ALA A 14 14.20 16.63 -10.18
CA ALA A 14 14.27 15.26 -10.67
C ALA A 14 12.91 14.76 -11.16
N LYS A 15 12.91 14.05 -12.28
CA LYS A 15 11.73 13.37 -12.85
C LYS A 15 11.87 11.86 -12.64
N PHE A 16 10.81 11.22 -12.15
CA PHE A 16 10.79 9.78 -11.89
C PHE A 16 9.37 9.26 -11.85
N THR A 17 9.20 7.96 -12.02
CA THR A 17 7.91 7.29 -11.86
C THR A 17 7.64 7.04 -10.37
N ALA A 18 6.47 7.45 -9.89
CA ALA A 18 5.98 7.19 -8.54
C ALA A 18 4.76 6.28 -8.59
N ASN A 19 4.66 5.35 -7.64
CA ASN A 19 3.54 4.44 -7.48
C ASN A 19 2.77 4.76 -6.20
N GLU A 20 1.45 4.70 -6.24
CA GLU A 20 0.59 4.95 -5.08
C GLU A 20 -0.57 3.96 -5.07
N GLY A 21 -0.93 3.47 -3.89
CA GLY A 21 -2.04 2.54 -3.71
C GLY A 21 -1.68 1.09 -4.04
N GLY A 22 -2.31 0.17 -3.32
CA GLY A 22 -2.19 -1.27 -3.52
C GLY A 22 -3.13 -1.82 -4.60
N GLY A 23 -2.95 -3.11 -4.89
CA GLY A 23 -3.78 -3.90 -5.79
C GLY A 23 -5.07 -4.43 -5.17
N PHE A 24 -5.76 -5.30 -5.91
CA PHE A 24 -6.87 -6.11 -5.39
C PHE A 24 -6.38 -7.21 -4.46
N VAL A 25 -5.08 -7.54 -4.51
CA VAL A 25 -4.48 -8.67 -3.78
C VAL A 25 -3.19 -8.33 -3.03
N PHE A 26 -2.82 -7.05 -2.94
CA PHE A 26 -1.63 -6.60 -2.20
C PHE A 26 -1.76 -5.16 -1.70
N HIS A 27 -0.96 -4.82 -0.69
CA HIS A 27 -0.71 -3.43 -0.29
C HIS A 27 0.64 -2.95 -0.80
N LEU A 28 0.71 -1.68 -1.20
CA LEU A 28 1.95 -0.98 -1.51
C LEU A 28 2.25 0.02 -0.39
N LEU A 29 3.31 -0.22 0.37
CA LEU A 29 3.80 0.68 1.42
C LEU A 29 5.06 1.39 0.94
N HIS A 30 5.33 2.56 1.51
CA HIS A 30 6.57 3.30 1.27
C HIS A 30 7.40 3.40 2.55
N CYS A 31 8.71 3.44 2.39
CA CYS A 31 9.61 3.78 3.47
C CYS A 31 9.45 5.26 3.85
N ASP A 32 9.20 5.52 5.12
CA ASP A 32 9.02 6.86 5.68
C ASP A 32 10.23 7.80 5.50
N ARG A 33 11.42 7.25 5.23
CA ARG A 33 12.68 7.99 5.04
C ARG A 33 13.14 8.13 3.61
N CYS A 34 13.27 7.02 2.88
CA CYS A 34 13.81 7.05 1.51
C CYS A 34 12.75 6.93 0.42
N GLY A 35 11.51 6.56 0.77
CA GLY A 35 10.43 6.34 -0.19
C GLY A 35 10.52 5.03 -0.96
N ALA A 36 11.45 4.12 -0.60
CA ALA A 36 11.50 2.79 -1.18
C ALA A 36 10.16 2.09 -1.03
N GLU A 37 9.76 1.36 -2.07
CA GLU A 37 8.49 0.67 -2.14
C GLU A 37 8.60 -0.74 -1.53
N ARG A 38 7.57 -1.16 -0.82
CA ARG A 38 7.39 -2.54 -0.36
C ARG A 38 5.97 -2.98 -0.67
N ALA A 39 5.84 -3.84 -1.67
CA ALA A 39 4.61 -4.58 -1.90
C ALA A 39 4.55 -5.78 -0.96
N ILE A 40 3.39 -5.99 -0.32
CA ILE A 40 3.09 -7.16 0.51
C ILE A 40 1.76 -7.76 0.09
N SER A 41 1.78 -9.01 -0.35
CA SER A 41 0.58 -9.71 -0.83
C SER A 41 -0.34 -10.10 0.31
N PHE A 42 -1.65 -10.19 0.06
CA PHE A 42 -2.62 -10.62 1.06
C PHE A 42 -2.37 -12.05 1.56
N LYS A 43 -1.77 -12.89 0.69
CA LYS A 43 -1.30 -14.22 1.06
C LYS A 43 -0.11 -14.17 2.02
N GLU A 44 0.81 -13.23 1.84
CA GLU A 44 1.96 -13.01 2.74
C GLU A 44 1.51 -12.43 4.08
N ILE A 45 0.48 -11.58 4.08
CA ILE A 45 -0.12 -11.07 5.32
C ILE A 45 -0.77 -12.24 6.09
N GLY A 46 -1.55 -13.07 5.42
CA GLY A 46 -2.15 -14.26 6.01
C GLY A 46 -3.30 -13.94 6.96
N GLU A 47 -3.24 -14.49 8.18
CA GLU A 47 -4.33 -14.44 9.16
C GLU A 47 -4.84 -13.02 9.50
N PRO A 48 -3.98 -12.00 9.72
CA PRO A 48 -4.44 -10.63 9.93
C PRO A 48 -5.37 -10.12 8.82
N HIS A 49 -5.12 -10.50 7.56
CA HIS A 49 -5.97 -10.10 6.45
C HIS A 49 -7.32 -10.82 6.46
N LEU A 50 -7.36 -12.10 6.85
CA LEU A 50 -8.62 -12.84 7.02
C LEU A 50 -9.48 -12.23 8.13
N ARG A 51 -8.87 -11.91 9.29
CA ARG A 51 -9.55 -11.24 10.41
C ARG A 51 -10.05 -9.85 10.02
N TYR A 52 -9.28 -9.11 9.22
CA TYR A 52 -9.70 -7.81 8.71
C TYR A 52 -10.92 -7.93 7.78
N ILE A 53 -10.87 -8.82 6.77
CA ILE A 53 -12.01 -9.09 5.87
C ILE A 53 -13.26 -9.48 6.65
N LYS A 54 -13.12 -10.33 7.69
CA LYS A 54 -14.21 -10.76 8.57
C LYS A 54 -14.91 -9.59 9.25
N GLY A 55 -14.18 -8.54 9.60
CA GLY A 55 -14.71 -7.33 10.24
C GLY A 55 -15.36 -6.33 9.29
N LEU A 56 -15.15 -6.45 7.98
CA LEU A 56 -15.72 -5.53 7.00
C LEU A 56 -17.22 -5.80 6.77
N GLY A 57 -18.03 -4.74 6.73
CA GLY A 57 -19.46 -4.83 6.35
C GLY A 57 -19.70 -4.98 4.84
N VAL A 58 -18.65 -4.89 4.04
CA VAL A 58 -18.65 -5.04 2.57
C VAL A 58 -17.40 -5.81 2.16
N PRO A 59 -17.36 -6.40 0.95
CA PRO A 59 -16.13 -6.97 0.42
C PRO A 59 -14.99 -5.94 0.39
N TYR A 60 -13.76 -6.41 0.56
CA TYR A 60 -12.57 -5.58 0.45
C TYR A 60 -12.44 -5.00 -0.96
N SER A 61 -12.76 -5.79 -1.99
CA SER A 61 -12.86 -5.32 -3.37
C SER A 61 -13.99 -6.03 -4.14
N GLY A 62 -14.46 -5.40 -5.21
CA GLY A 62 -15.42 -6.03 -6.13
C GLY A 62 -14.86 -7.28 -6.82
N MET A 63 -13.53 -7.33 -7.03
CA MET A 63 -12.85 -8.46 -7.69
C MET A 63 -12.70 -9.66 -6.76
N THR A 64 -12.60 -9.44 -5.46
CA THR A 64 -12.48 -10.48 -4.44
C THR A 64 -13.81 -10.80 -3.76
N ALA A 65 -14.92 -10.23 -4.24
CA ALA A 65 -16.19 -10.21 -3.51
C ALA A 65 -16.78 -11.57 -3.15
N GLU A 66 -16.60 -12.60 -3.99
CA GLU A 66 -17.03 -13.96 -3.64
C GLU A 66 -16.18 -14.55 -2.52
N HIS A 67 -14.85 -14.41 -2.63
CA HIS A 67 -13.91 -14.90 -1.63
C HIS A 67 -14.08 -14.17 -0.28
N ASP A 68 -14.25 -12.85 -0.31
CA ASP A 68 -14.40 -12.03 0.89
C ASP A 68 -15.69 -12.38 1.64
N ARG A 69 -16.80 -12.59 0.91
CA ARG A 69 -18.06 -13.05 1.51
C ARG A 69 -17.92 -14.42 2.16
N HIS A 70 -17.21 -15.34 1.50
CA HIS A 70 -16.94 -16.65 2.08
C HIS A 70 -16.15 -16.53 3.38
N ILE A 71 -15.11 -15.69 3.45
CA ILE A 71 -14.36 -15.42 4.69
C ILE A 71 -15.29 -14.82 5.75
N GLN A 72 -16.08 -13.81 5.39
CA GLN A 72 -17.01 -13.13 6.31
C GLN A 72 -18.01 -14.10 6.94
N GLU A 73 -18.51 -15.07 6.19
CA GLU A 73 -19.47 -16.06 6.67
C GLU A 73 -18.81 -17.21 7.45
N THR A 74 -17.66 -17.71 6.99
CA THR A 74 -17.14 -19.01 7.43
C THR A 74 -15.90 -18.95 8.32
N TYR A 75 -15.12 -17.87 8.26
CA TYR A 75 -13.88 -17.79 9.02
C TYR A 75 -14.19 -17.70 10.53
N PRO A 76 -13.59 -18.57 11.38
CA PRO A 76 -13.97 -18.71 12.79
C PRO A 76 -13.29 -17.69 13.71
N GLY A 77 -12.30 -16.93 13.23
CA GLY A 77 -11.55 -15.98 14.05
C GLY A 77 -12.30 -14.66 14.28
N ASP A 78 -11.94 -13.98 15.36
CA ASP A 78 -12.48 -12.67 15.70
C ASP A 78 -12.07 -11.60 14.68
N PRO A 79 -12.98 -10.67 14.34
CA PRO A 79 -12.67 -9.58 13.43
C PRO A 79 -11.52 -8.72 13.98
N MET A 80 -10.74 -8.15 13.06
CA MET A 80 -9.66 -7.22 13.36
C MET A 80 -10.05 -5.85 12.82
N ASP A 81 -9.87 -4.79 13.61
CA ASP A 81 -10.13 -3.44 13.15
C ASP A 81 -9.00 -2.93 12.24
N ARG A 82 -9.23 -1.77 11.62
CA ARG A 82 -8.31 -1.21 10.64
C ARG A 82 -6.96 -0.83 11.24
N ASP A 83 -6.91 -0.26 12.43
CA ASP A 83 -5.67 0.20 13.05
C ASP A 83 -4.82 -1.01 13.49
N GLU A 84 -5.45 -2.06 14.05
CA GLU A 84 -4.78 -3.34 14.36
C GLU A 84 -4.21 -3.98 13.08
N TYR A 85 -5.00 -3.97 12.00
CA TYR A 85 -4.59 -4.53 10.70
C TYR A 85 -3.41 -3.77 10.07
N GLU A 86 -3.49 -2.44 10.01
CA GLU A 86 -2.42 -1.62 9.44
C GLU A 86 -1.12 -1.81 10.23
N ALA A 87 -1.18 -1.82 11.57
CA ALA A 87 -0.01 -2.07 12.42
C ALA A 87 0.62 -3.46 12.18
N ALA A 88 -0.21 -4.51 12.04
CA ALA A 88 0.27 -5.86 11.75
C ALA A 88 1.00 -5.92 10.40
N VAL A 89 0.45 -5.28 9.37
CA VAL A 89 1.06 -5.24 8.03
C VAL A 89 2.36 -4.43 8.01
N GLU A 90 2.42 -3.30 8.70
CA GLU A 90 3.66 -2.52 8.84
C GLU A 90 4.75 -3.33 9.57
N GLN A 91 4.38 -4.08 10.61
CA GLN A 91 5.31 -4.95 11.32
C GLN A 91 5.84 -6.08 10.42
N LEU A 92 4.98 -6.68 9.59
CA LEU A 92 5.37 -7.72 8.63
C LEU A 92 6.30 -7.19 7.53
N CYS A 93 6.10 -5.94 7.09
CA CYS A 93 6.99 -5.30 6.11
C CYS A 93 8.40 -5.05 6.66
N GLY A 94 8.53 -4.92 7.98
CA GLY A 94 9.81 -4.76 8.65
C GLY A 94 10.48 -3.41 8.39
N GLN A 95 11.82 -3.39 8.47
CA GLN A 95 12.63 -2.19 8.26
C GLN A 95 13.19 -2.11 6.84
N CYS A 96 13.25 -0.90 6.32
CA CYS A 96 13.93 -0.60 5.07
C CYS A 96 15.45 -0.59 5.29
N GLU A 97 16.22 -0.95 4.27
CA GLU A 97 17.70 -0.94 4.29
C GLU A 97 18.31 0.43 4.64
N CYS A 98 17.58 1.52 4.37
CA CYS A 98 18.00 2.87 4.77
C CYS A 98 17.81 3.17 6.28
N GLY A 99 17.30 2.21 7.06
CA GLY A 99 16.95 2.37 8.47
C GLY A 99 15.66 3.15 8.71
N GLY A 100 14.75 3.17 7.73
CA GLY A 100 13.37 3.68 7.87
C GLY A 100 12.36 2.55 8.04
N ALA A 101 11.10 2.91 8.30
CA ALA A 101 10.00 1.96 8.43
C ALA A 101 9.07 2.05 7.22
N TYR A 102 8.55 0.92 6.75
CA TYR A 102 7.48 0.91 5.74
C TYR A 102 6.16 1.26 6.41
N ARG A 103 5.45 2.26 5.87
CA ARG A 103 4.18 2.75 6.42
C ARG A 103 3.12 2.86 5.33
N PHE A 104 1.85 2.67 5.70
CA PHE A 104 0.73 2.91 4.78
C PHE A 104 0.62 4.37 4.36
N ASN A 105 0.83 5.27 5.32
CA ASN A 105 0.67 6.71 5.11
C ASN A 105 1.96 7.40 4.68
N ALA A 106 3.04 6.66 4.40
CA ALA A 106 4.25 7.24 3.85
C ALA A 106 4.04 7.56 2.36
N PRO A 107 4.32 8.80 1.92
CA PRO A 107 4.22 9.17 0.53
C PRO A 107 5.43 8.64 -0.26
N PRO A 108 5.32 8.54 -1.59
CA PRO A 108 6.49 8.42 -2.45
C PRO A 108 7.47 9.57 -2.19
N ARG A 109 8.78 9.30 -2.31
CA ARG A 109 9.82 10.31 -2.14
C ARG A 109 10.73 10.36 -3.35
N CYS A 110 11.28 11.54 -3.61
CA CYS A 110 12.26 11.73 -4.66
C CYS A 110 13.49 10.83 -4.42
N PRO A 111 13.93 10.02 -5.40
CA PRO A 111 15.10 9.16 -5.25
C PRO A 111 16.40 9.94 -5.03
N GLU A 112 16.50 11.14 -5.62
CA GLU A 112 17.70 12.00 -5.52
C GLU A 112 17.83 12.72 -4.16
N CYS A 113 16.76 13.38 -3.68
CA CYS A 113 16.84 14.24 -2.48
C CYS A 113 15.94 13.80 -1.32
N ARG A 114 15.17 12.71 -1.46
CA ARG A 114 14.23 12.16 -0.46
C ARG A 114 13.06 13.08 -0.08
N SER A 115 12.87 14.18 -0.80
CA SER A 115 11.73 15.06 -0.59
C SER A 115 10.42 14.37 -0.96
N ALA A 116 9.36 14.64 -0.17
CA ALA A 116 7.98 14.28 -0.50
C ALA A 116 7.26 15.42 -1.26
N ASN A 117 7.95 16.55 -1.52
CA ASN A 117 7.41 17.69 -2.26
C ASN A 117 7.40 17.39 -3.77
N LEU A 118 6.43 16.58 -4.18
CA LEU A 118 6.29 16.09 -5.54
C LEU A 118 5.07 16.71 -6.21
N ARG A 119 5.18 17.02 -7.50
CA ARG A 119 4.03 17.31 -8.35
C ARG A 119 3.92 16.29 -9.47
N LYS A 120 2.70 15.98 -9.87
CA LYS A 120 2.45 15.08 -11.02
C LYS A 120 2.78 15.84 -12.31
N ASP A 121 3.49 15.22 -13.24
CA ASP A 121 3.75 15.81 -14.55
C ASP A 121 2.42 15.88 -15.32
N PRO A 122 1.92 17.09 -15.66
CA PRO A 122 0.61 17.25 -16.30
C PRO A 122 0.58 16.70 -17.73
N ALA A 123 1.74 16.50 -18.37
CA ALA A 123 1.84 15.96 -19.72
C ALA A 123 1.99 14.43 -19.75
N ALA A 124 2.24 13.80 -18.60
CA ALA A 124 2.50 12.37 -18.54
C ALA A 124 1.23 11.53 -18.44
N ARG A 125 1.27 10.35 -19.07
CA ARG A 125 0.24 9.33 -18.90
C ARG A 125 0.26 8.80 -17.47
N ARG A 126 -0.95 8.53 -16.96
CA ARG A 126 -1.16 7.81 -15.71
C ARG A 126 -1.58 6.39 -16.05
N ILE A 127 -1.01 5.43 -15.35
CA ILE A 127 -1.30 4.02 -15.55
C ILE A 127 -1.93 3.54 -14.26
N CYS A 128 -3.23 3.23 -14.30
CA CYS A 128 -3.84 2.48 -13.22
C CYS A 128 -3.36 1.03 -13.31
N TYR A 129 -3.00 0.46 -12.18
CA TYR A 129 -2.60 -0.94 -12.09
C TYR A 129 -3.36 -1.63 -10.98
N ASP A 130 -3.28 -2.95 -11.04
CA ASP A 130 -3.71 -3.82 -9.97
C ASP A 130 -2.58 -4.69 -9.46
#